data_AF-A0A8S9DP95-F1
#
_entry.id   AF-A0A8S9DP95-F1
#
_cell.length_a   1.000
_cell.length_b   1.000
_cell.length_c   1.000
_cell.angle_alpha   90.00
_cell.angle_beta   90.00
_cell.angle_gamma   90.00
#
_symmetry.space_group_name_H-M   'P 1'
#
loop_
_entity.id
_entity.type
_entity.pdbx_description
1 polymer ?
#
loop_
_entity_poly.entity_id
_entity_poly.type
_entity_poly.pdbx_seq_one_letter_code
_entity_poly.pdbx_strand_id
1 'polypeptide(L)' 'MRTNIVLDDALVNRAQQLTGIRTKREVINTALRTLVRLHEQSSARALRGKLHWEGDLAELRQGRTHAGG' A
#
# COMPACT_ATOMS: atom_id res chain seq x y z
N MET A 1 -15.88 -18.12 -1.13
CA MET A 1 -16.73 -18.66 -0.05
C MET A 1 -17.95 -17.76 0.12
N ARG A 2 -19.10 -18.29 0.56
CA ARG A 2 -20.28 -17.49 0.89
C ARG A 2 -20.43 -17.48 2.40
N THR A 3 -20.49 -16.28 2.98
CA THR A 3 -20.54 -16.06 4.43
C THR A 3 -21.66 -15.07 4.73
N ASN A 4 -22.40 -15.29 5.81
CA ASN A 4 -23.39 -14.35 6.30
C ASN A 4 -22.76 -13.50 7.41
N ILE A 5 -22.72 -12.19 7.24
CA ILE A 5 -22.12 -11.24 8.18
C ILE A 5 -23.02 -10.00 8.30
N VAL A 6 -23.09 -9.45 9.50
CA VAL A 6 -23.76 -8.17 9.76
C VAL A 6 -22.77 -7.05 9.45
N LEU A 7 -23.21 -6.06 8.68
CA LEU A 7 -22.41 -4.90 8.29
C LEU A 7 -23.10 -3.62 8.75
N ASP A 8 -22.31 -2.62 9.10
CA ASP A 8 -22.81 -1.26 9.27
C ASP A 8 -23.18 -0.67 7.90
N ASP A 9 -24.48 -0.49 7.66
CA ASP A 9 -25.00 0.04 6.41
C ASP A 9 -24.55 1.47 6.14
N ALA A 10 -24.37 2.31 7.17
CA ALA A 10 -23.90 3.68 6.99
C ALA A 10 -22.46 3.69 6.47
N LEU A 11 -21.60 2.81 7.01
CA LEU A 11 -20.22 2.65 6.56
C LEU A 11 -20.16 2.12 5.13
N VAL A 12 -20.97 1.11 4.79
CA VAL A 12 -21.04 0.55 3.44
C VAL A 12 -21.50 1.61 2.45
N ASN A 13 -22.57 2.35 2.76
CA ASN A 13 -23.09 3.41 1.89
C ASN A 13 -22.04 4.50 1.64
N ARG A 14 -21.31 4.91 2.69
CA ARG A 14 -20.23 5.88 2.55
C ARG A 14 -19.11 5.34 1.67
N ALA A 15 -18.72 4.08 1.84
CA ALA A 15 -17.71 3.45 0.99
C ALA A 15 -18.15 3.37 -0.47
N GLN A 16 -19.43 3.06 -0.73
CA GLN A 16 -20.01 3.06 -2.09
C GLN A 16 -19.98 4.45 -2.72
N GLN A 17 -20.35 5.50 -1.97
CA GLN A 17 -20.30 6.88 -2.44
C GLN A 17 -18.88 7.32 -2.79
N LEU A 18 -17.89 6.97 -1.95
CA LEU A 18 -16.49 7.34 -2.16
C LEU A 18 -15.81 6.57 -3.29
N THR A 19 -16.20 5.31 -3.51
CA THR A 19 -15.54 4.42 -4.49
C THR A 19 -16.30 4.25 -5.79
N GLY A 20 -17.58 4.63 -5.84
CA GLY A 20 -18.50 4.35 -6.96
C GLY A 20 -18.94 2.88 -7.07
N ILE A 21 -18.54 2.01 -6.13
CA ILE A 21 -18.86 0.58 -6.17
C ILE A 21 -20.34 0.37 -5.82
N ARG A 22 -21.05 -0.41 -6.65
CA ARG A 22 -22.50 -0.60 -6.51
C ARG A 22 -22.91 -1.73 -5.58
N THR A 23 -22.06 -2.74 -5.40
CA THR A 23 -22.42 -3.95 -4.65
C THR A 23 -21.69 -4.04 -3.32
N LYS A 24 -22.40 -4.44 -2.25
CA LYS A 24 -21.78 -4.64 -0.92
C LYS A 24 -20.64 -5.66 -0.99
N ARG A 25 -20.80 -6.73 -1.77
CA ARG A 25 -19.77 -7.76 -2.01
C ARG A 25 -18.47 -7.17 -2.57
N GLU A 26 -18.56 -6.28 -3.54
CA GLU A 26 -17.37 -5.66 -4.13
C GLU A 26 -16.71 -4.65 -3.19
N VAL A 27 -17.50 -3.88 -2.43
CA VAL A 27 -16.94 -3.00 -1.39
C VAL A 27 -16.11 -3.80 -0.40
N ILE A 28 -16.64 -4.94 0.08
CA ILE A 28 -15.95 -5.81 1.04
C ILE A 28 -14.67 -6.39 0.41
N ASN A 29 -14.74 -6.93 -0.81
CA ASN A 29 -13.57 -7.48 -1.48
C ASN A 29 -12.48 -6.42 -1.70
N THR A 30 -12.86 -5.21 -2.11
CA THR A 30 -11.93 -4.10 -2.29
C THR A 30 -11.32 -3.67 -0.95
N ALA A 31 -12.11 -3.57 0.12
CA ALA A 31 -11.62 -3.23 1.45
C ALA A 31 -10.59 -4.26 1.95
N LEU A 32 -10.88 -5.56 1.80
CA LEU A 32 -9.97 -6.64 2.21
C LEU A 32 -8.66 -6.61 1.41
N ARG A 33 -8.72 -6.43 0.09
CA ARG A 33 -7.51 -6.29 -0.76
C ARG A 33 -6.67 -5.08 -0.36
N THR A 34 -7.31 -3.95 -0.10
CA THR A 34 -6.63 -2.73 0.35
C THR A 34 -5.98 -2.94 1.71
N LEU A 35 -6.65 -3.59 2.65
CA LEU A 35 -6.10 -3.88 3.98
C LEU A 35 -4.84 -4.75 3.88
N VAL A 36 -4.88 -5.83 3.09
CA VAL A 36 -3.72 -6.70 2.85
C VAL A 36 -2.58 -5.90 2.22
N ARG A 37 -2.85 -5.14 1.15
CA ARG A 37 -1.84 -4.31 0.47
C ARG A 37 -1.19 -3.30 1.42
N LEU A 38 -1.98 -2.64 2.26
CA LEU A 38 -1.48 -1.69 3.25
C LEU A 38 -0.56 -2.38 4.27
N HIS A 39 -0.93 -3.59 4.70
CA HIS A 39 -0.13 -4.35 5.65
C HIS A 39 1.19 -4.84 5.03
N GLU A 40 1.16 -5.39 3.82
CA GLU A 40 2.37 -5.80 3.08
C GLU A 40 3.31 -4.62 2.83
N GLN A 41 2.77 -3.46 2.45
CA GLN A 41 3.54 -2.22 2.32
C GLN A 41 4.10 -1.74 3.66
N SER A 42 3.39 -1.98 4.77
CA SER A 42 3.88 -1.64 6.11
C SER A 42 5.00 -2.57 6.58
N SER A 43 5.00 -3.85 6.20
CA SER A 43 6.13 -4.77 6.43
C SER A 43 7.39 -4.31 5.68
N ALA A 44 7.24 -3.75 4.47
CA ALA A 44 8.34 -3.08 3.77
C ALA A 44 8.82 -1.80 4.51
N ARG A 45 7.92 -1.07 5.17
CA ARG A 45 8.29 0.07 6.04
C ARG A 45 8.95 -0.37 7.35
N ALA A 46 8.64 -1.55 7.89
CA ALA A 46 9.29 -2.13 9.08
C ALA A 46 10.74 -2.57 8.82
N LEU A 47 11.13 -2.75 7.55
CA LEU A 47 12.51 -2.95 7.11
C LEU A 47 13.29 -1.61 6.96
N ARG A 48 12.59 -0.47 6.94
CA ARG A 48 13.18 0.86 6.82
C ARG A 48 13.84 1.24 8.17
N GLY A 49 15.16 1.15 8.23
CA GLY A 49 15.98 1.37 9.43
C GLY A 49 16.61 0.09 10.01
N LYS A 50 16.29 -1.10 9.48
CA LYS A 50 16.95 -2.38 9.85
C LYS A 50 17.95 -2.89 8.80
N LEU A 51 17.90 -2.39 7.57
CA LEU A 51 18.97 -2.61 6.61
C LEU A 51 20.11 -1.62 6.88
N HIS A 52 21.24 -2.15 7.36
CA HIS A 52 22.51 -1.45 7.34
C HIS A 52 22.87 -1.24 5.86
N TRP A 53 22.91 0.01 5.42
CA TRP A 53 23.39 0.35 4.10
C TRP A 53 24.92 0.23 4.13
N GLU A 54 25.49 -0.88 3.66
CA GLU A 54 26.91 -0.99 3.34
C GLU A 54 27.14 -0.41 1.93
N GLY A 55 27.39 0.89 1.87
CA GLY A 55 27.75 1.57 0.63
C GLY A 55 28.18 3.00 0.91
N ASP A 56 29.40 3.34 0.55
CA ASP A 56 29.88 4.71 0.68
C ASP A 56 29.13 5.61 -0.32
N LEU A 57 28.33 6.53 0.23
CA LEU A 57 27.56 7.52 -0.51
C LEU A 57 28.46 8.54 -1.26
N ALA A 58 29.76 8.59 -0.95
CA ALA A 58 30.74 9.38 -1.67
C ALA A 58 31.16 8.70 -2.99
N GLU A 59 31.38 7.37 -3.00
CA GLU A 59 31.79 6.63 -4.21
C GLU A 59 30.71 6.68 -5.31
N LEU A 60 29.43 6.55 -4.93
CA LEU A 60 28.30 6.60 -5.87
C LEU A 60 28.07 7.98 -6.51
N ARG A 61 28.70 9.03 -5.96
CA ARG A 61 28.60 10.41 -6.49
C ARG A 61 29.75 10.78 -7.42
N GLN A 62 30.92 10.16 -7.27
CA GLN A 62 32.09 10.46 -8.11
C GLN A 62 31.90 10.02 -9.58
N GLY A 63 31.09 9.00 -9.85
CA GLY A 63 30.84 8.52 -11.21
C GLY A 63 29.91 9.38 -12.08
N ARG A 64 29.33 10.47 -11.56
CA ARG A 64 28.35 11.31 -12.30
C ARG A 64 28.88 12.65 -12.80
N THR A 65 30.12 13.04 -12.47
CA THR A 65 30.69 14.31 -12.92
C THR A 65 31.91 14.08 -13.81
N HIS A 66 31.76 13.35 -14.92
CA HIS A 66 32.63 13.48 -16.09
C HIS A 66 31.91 12.96 -17.35
N ALA A 67 30.96 13.76 -17.85
CA ALA A 67 30.56 13.73 -19.25
C ALA A 67 29.86 15.05 -19.60
N GLY A 68 30.63 16.00 -20.15
CA GLY A 68 30.08 17.14 -20.90
C GLY A 68 30.79 18.47 -20.67
N GLY A 69 31.68 18.82 -21.61
CA GLY A 69 32.07 20.21 -21.92
C GLY A 69 33.41 20.66 -21.38
#